data_AF-A0A8S3I9Q1-F1
#
_entry.id   AF-A0A8S3I9Q1-F1
#
_cell.length_a   1.000
_cell.length_b   1.000
_cell.length_c   1.000
_cell.angle_alpha   90.00
_cell.angle_beta   90.00
_cell.angle_gamma   90.00
#
_symmetry.space_group_name_H-M   'P 1'
#
loop_
_entity.id
_entity.type
_entity.pdbx_description
1 polymer ?
#
loop_
_entity_poly.entity_id
_entity_poly.type
_entity_poly.pdbx_seq_one_letter_code
_entity_poly.pdbx_strand_id
1 'polypeptide(L)'
;DISKLGRSEFWPYAEYFCGSKDINQKKHDAFHVAWLHHVAHNDHHCEHFISNYSQIAKQLRNNSELAQNYLREMPDDAILELLVDNVAATRSYEGYWPNGEKKDGWTYMTKYFNHYVLHPKTRIKFGALLCGLGYTQVLPNEFDWTQIYRSDISSDDRMKLAQLKALAN
;
A
#
# COMPACT_ATOMS: atom_id res chain seq x y z
N ASP A 1 15.87 -6.83 9.80
CA ASP A 1 15.87 -6.24 8.46
C ASP A 1 16.13 -4.75 8.59
N ILE A 2 17.26 -4.27 8.05
CA ILE A 2 17.66 -2.85 8.13
C ILE A 2 17.21 -2.07 6.89
N SER A 3 16.61 -2.75 5.89
CA SER A 3 16.06 -2.11 4.69
C SER A 3 14.95 -1.12 5.04
N LYS A 4 14.20 -1.41 6.12
CA LYS A 4 13.01 -0.65 6.51
C LYS A 4 13.33 0.69 7.18
N LEU A 5 14.48 0.84 7.84
CA LEU A 5 14.90 2.07 8.55
C LEU A 5 16.42 2.23 8.54
N GLY A 6 16.95 2.75 7.44
CA GLY A 6 18.38 3.07 7.31
C GLY A 6 18.80 4.26 8.18
N ARG A 7 20.10 4.55 8.31
CA ARG A 7 20.58 5.72 9.10
C ARG A 7 20.02 7.05 8.60
N SER A 8 19.82 7.17 7.29
CA SER A 8 19.21 8.35 6.63
C SER A 8 17.73 8.54 6.98
N GLU A 9 17.06 7.50 7.48
CA GLU A 9 15.65 7.52 7.84
C GLU A 9 15.46 7.55 9.35
N PHE A 10 16.20 6.70 10.07
CA PHE A 10 16.07 6.49 11.50
C PHE A 10 16.26 7.77 12.31
N TRP A 11 17.34 8.52 12.08
CA TRP A 11 17.65 9.71 12.89
C TRP A 11 16.64 10.85 12.68
N PRO A 12 16.27 11.22 11.43
CA PRO A 12 15.23 12.21 11.22
C PRO A 12 13.87 11.81 11.82
N TYR A 13 13.48 10.53 11.72
CA TYR A 13 12.25 10.03 12.34
C TYR A 13 12.30 10.10 13.87
N ALA A 14 13.40 9.64 14.48
CA ALA A 14 13.58 9.67 15.92
C ALA A 14 13.57 11.11 16.46
N GLU A 15 14.21 12.05 15.76
CA GLU A 15 14.19 13.47 16.15
C GLU A 15 12.79 14.08 16.01
N TYR A 16 12.05 13.70 14.97
CA TYR A 16 10.70 14.22 14.72
C TYR A 16 9.66 13.71 15.73
N PHE A 17 9.66 12.40 16.02
CA PHE A 17 8.65 11.78 16.90
C PHE A 17 9.06 11.72 18.37
N CYS A 18 10.35 11.55 18.67
CA CYS A 18 10.87 11.33 20.03
C CYS A 18 11.81 12.45 20.52
N GLY A 19 12.11 13.45 19.68
CA GLY A 19 12.98 14.58 20.03
C GLY A 19 12.30 15.67 20.87
N SER A 20 12.96 16.82 21.02
CA SER A 20 12.38 17.93 21.77
C SER A 20 11.07 18.41 21.13
N LYS A 21 10.09 18.80 21.97
CA LYS A 21 8.73 19.18 21.56
C LYS A 21 8.65 20.35 20.56
N ASP A 22 9.74 21.11 20.42
CA ASP A 22 9.83 22.17 19.42
C ASP A 22 10.25 21.59 18.06
N ILE A 23 9.25 21.26 17.24
CA ILE A 23 9.46 20.90 15.84
C ILE A 23 9.58 22.20 15.04
N ASN A 24 10.79 22.49 14.56
CA ASN A 24 11.04 23.61 13.66
C ASN A 24 10.97 23.15 12.19
N GLN A 25 10.96 24.11 11.25
CA GLN A 25 10.90 23.81 9.82
C GLN A 25 12.01 22.85 9.36
N LYS A 26 13.23 22.98 9.90
CA LYS A 26 14.36 22.11 9.55
C LYS A 26 14.10 20.64 9.89
N LYS A 27 13.52 20.37 11.07
CA LYS A 27 13.13 19.01 11.49
C LYS A 27 12.00 18.46 10.61
N HIS A 28 11.02 19.29 10.25
CA HIS A 28 9.96 18.92 9.31
C HIS A 28 10.54 18.55 7.93
N ASP A 29 11.45 19.35 7.40
CA ASP A 29 12.07 19.11 6.09
C ASP A 29 12.92 17.83 6.12
N ALA A 30 13.71 17.63 7.19
CA ALA A 30 14.51 16.42 7.38
C ALA A 30 13.64 15.17 7.45
N PHE A 31 12.54 15.21 8.22
CA PHE A 31 11.55 14.13 8.28
C PHE A 31 10.93 13.87 6.90
N HIS A 32 10.52 14.92 6.18
CA HIS A 32 9.90 14.77 4.87
C HIS A 32 10.86 14.17 3.83
N VAL A 33 12.13 14.57 3.84
CA VAL A 33 13.17 13.97 2.98
C VAL A 33 13.39 12.50 3.34
N ALA A 34 13.48 12.17 4.63
CA ALA A 34 13.60 10.79 5.10
C ALA A 34 12.38 9.95 4.70
N TRP A 35 11.17 10.50 4.82
CA TRP A 35 9.93 9.83 4.41
C TRP A 35 9.89 9.59 2.91
N LEU A 36 10.23 10.58 2.08
CA LEU A 36 10.33 10.40 0.64
C LEU A 36 11.38 9.35 0.25
N HIS A 37 12.52 9.32 0.94
CA HIS A 37 13.53 8.28 0.74
C HIS A 37 12.96 6.90 1.07
N HIS A 38 12.31 6.76 2.23
CA HIS A 38 11.72 5.52 2.70
C HIS A 38 10.69 4.95 1.71
N VAL A 39 9.67 5.74 1.35
CA VAL A 39 8.61 5.26 0.45
C VAL A 39 9.10 5.03 -0.98
N ALA A 40 10.20 5.67 -1.38
CA ALA A 40 10.79 5.49 -2.71
C ALA A 40 11.77 4.31 -2.81
N HIS A 41 12.30 3.79 -1.69
CA HIS A 41 13.29 2.69 -1.69
C HIS A 41 12.76 1.38 -1.10
N ASN A 42 11.58 1.40 -0.48
CA ASN A 42 10.93 0.22 0.06
C ASN A 42 9.74 -0.18 -0.82
N ASP A 43 9.79 -1.39 -1.37
CA ASP A 43 8.82 -1.94 -2.32
C ASP A 43 7.48 -2.37 -1.69
N HIS A 44 7.30 -2.28 -0.38
CA HIS A 44 5.96 -2.42 0.22
C HIS A 44 5.13 -1.13 0.13
N HIS A 45 5.73 0.01 -0.24
CA HIS A 45 5.01 1.26 -0.50
C HIS A 45 4.62 1.36 -1.97
N CYS A 46 3.37 1.73 -2.25
CA CYS A 46 2.90 1.91 -3.63
C CYS A 46 3.66 3.01 -4.38
N GLU A 47 4.13 4.01 -3.65
CA GLU A 47 4.95 5.12 -4.12
C GLU A 47 6.23 4.68 -4.83
N HIS A 48 6.84 3.58 -4.39
CA HIS A 48 8.04 3.00 -5.01
C HIS A 48 7.81 2.66 -6.48
N PHE A 49 6.58 2.23 -6.82
CA PHE A 49 6.20 1.79 -8.17
C PHE A 49 5.70 2.92 -9.05
N ILE A 50 5.73 4.15 -8.57
CA ILE A 50 5.45 5.34 -9.36
C ILE A 50 6.77 5.86 -9.93
N SER A 51 6.88 5.86 -11.26
CA SER A 51 8.06 6.37 -11.96
C SER A 51 8.24 7.86 -11.68
N ASN A 52 9.46 8.27 -11.32
CA ASN A 52 9.79 9.64 -10.93
C ASN A 52 8.97 10.19 -9.74
N TYR A 53 8.48 9.33 -8.83
CA TYR A 53 7.63 9.72 -7.70
C TYR A 53 8.10 10.98 -6.97
N SER A 54 9.38 11.08 -6.61
CA SER A 54 9.95 12.24 -5.90
C SER A 54 9.78 13.57 -6.66
N GLN A 55 9.74 13.54 -7.99
CA GLN A 55 9.58 14.71 -8.85
C GLN A 55 8.10 15.04 -9.10
N ILE A 56 7.25 14.02 -9.19
CA ILE A 56 5.83 14.19 -9.55
C ILE A 56 4.88 14.15 -8.35
N ALA A 57 5.35 13.82 -7.13
CA ALA A 57 4.51 13.67 -5.93
C ALA A 57 3.60 14.89 -5.67
N LYS A 58 4.10 16.11 -5.93
CA LYS A 58 3.30 17.34 -5.79
C LYS A 58 2.19 17.45 -6.84
N GLN A 59 2.43 16.94 -8.05
CA GLN A 59 1.46 16.92 -9.15
C GLN A 59 0.40 15.84 -8.91
N LEU A 60 0.82 14.66 -8.43
CA LEU A 60 -0.08 13.55 -8.10
C LEU A 60 -1.08 13.91 -7.00
N ARG A 61 -0.68 14.74 -6.02
CA ARG A 61 -1.60 15.28 -5.01
C ARG A 61 -2.76 16.10 -5.59
N ASN A 62 -2.56 16.72 -6.75
CA ASN A 62 -3.53 17.62 -7.38
C ASN A 62 -4.24 16.98 -8.58
N ASN A 63 -3.71 15.88 -9.12
CA ASN A 63 -4.30 15.13 -10.22
C ASN A 63 -3.81 13.67 -10.18
N SER A 64 -4.60 12.81 -9.56
CA SER A 64 -4.32 11.38 -9.43
C SER A 64 -4.42 10.61 -10.75
N GLU A 65 -5.11 11.14 -11.77
CA GLU A 65 -5.18 10.51 -13.10
C GLU A 65 -3.83 10.54 -13.82
N LEU A 66 -3.00 11.55 -13.56
CA LEU A 66 -1.63 11.62 -14.08
C LEU A 66 -0.78 10.42 -13.62
N ALA A 67 -1.09 9.81 -12.47
CA ALA A 67 -0.35 8.67 -11.97
C ALA A 67 -0.42 7.47 -12.92
N GLN A 68 -1.53 7.30 -13.66
CA GLN A 68 -1.76 6.11 -14.48
C GLN A 68 -0.65 5.86 -15.51
N ASN A 69 -0.07 6.92 -16.06
CA ASN A 69 1.02 6.83 -17.04
C ASN A 69 2.40 6.50 -16.43
N TYR A 70 2.54 6.61 -15.11
CA TYR A 70 3.81 6.41 -14.40
C TYR A 70 3.82 5.17 -13.50
N LEU A 71 2.67 4.51 -13.33
CA LEU A 71 2.52 3.34 -12.49
C LEU A 71 3.15 2.11 -13.12
N ARG A 72 3.97 1.42 -12.34
CA ARG A 72 4.51 0.09 -12.66
C ARG A 72 3.75 -0.97 -11.88
N GLU A 73 3.61 -2.15 -12.47
CA GLU A 73 3.04 -3.30 -11.77
C GLU A 73 3.95 -3.71 -10.60
N MET A 74 3.36 -3.87 -9.42
CA MET A 74 4.03 -4.44 -8.26
C MET A 74 4.22 -5.96 -8.44
N PRO A 75 5.42 -6.49 -8.16
CA PRO A 75 5.66 -7.91 -7.95
C PRO A 75 4.77 -8.52 -6.84
N ASP A 76 4.54 -9.83 -6.91
CA ASP A 76 3.61 -10.51 -5.99
C ASP A 76 4.09 -10.47 -4.52
N ASP A 77 5.41 -10.56 -4.27
CA ASP A 77 6.03 -10.42 -2.95
C ASP A 77 5.84 -9.03 -2.35
N ALA A 78 6.00 -7.98 -3.16
CA ALA A 78 5.72 -6.60 -2.76
C ALA A 78 4.24 -6.39 -2.39
N ILE A 79 3.31 -7.02 -3.11
CA ILE A 79 1.86 -6.98 -2.78
C ILE A 79 1.58 -7.68 -1.44
N LEU A 80 2.25 -8.80 -1.17
CA LEU A 80 2.13 -9.52 0.10
C LEU A 80 2.69 -8.70 1.27
N GLU A 81 3.85 -8.06 1.10
CA GLU A 81 4.41 -7.18 2.13
C GLU A 81 3.50 -5.96 2.38
N LEU A 82 2.91 -5.35 1.33
CA LEU A 82 1.92 -4.28 1.49
C LEU A 82 0.71 -4.74 2.33
N LEU A 83 0.23 -5.96 2.13
CA LEU A 83 -0.84 -6.54 2.96
C LEU A 83 -0.41 -6.65 4.42
N VAL A 84 0.74 -7.26 4.68
CA VAL A 84 1.25 -7.52 6.03
C VAL A 84 1.53 -6.21 6.77
N ASP A 85 2.08 -5.20 6.06
CA ASP A 85 2.31 -3.87 6.62
C ASP A 85 0.99 -3.21 7.05
N ASN A 86 -0.07 -3.33 6.26
CA ASN A 86 -1.40 -2.85 6.65
C ASN A 86 -1.97 -3.57 7.87
N VAL A 87 -1.76 -4.89 7.98
CA VAL A 87 -2.16 -5.68 9.17
C VAL A 87 -1.40 -5.19 10.41
N ALA A 88 -0.10 -4.95 10.28
CA ALA A 88 0.76 -4.46 11.35
C ALA A 88 0.43 -3.01 11.76
N ALA A 89 0.17 -2.13 10.78
CA ALA A 89 -0.25 -0.75 11.00
C ALA A 89 -1.56 -0.70 11.77
N THR A 90 -2.52 -1.56 11.42
CA THR A 90 -3.81 -1.68 12.12
C THR A 90 -3.61 -2.05 13.58
N ARG A 91 -2.79 -3.06 13.86
CA ARG A 91 -2.46 -3.44 15.25
C ARG A 91 -1.80 -2.29 16.01
N SER A 92 -0.94 -1.52 15.36
CA SER A 92 -0.18 -0.44 15.97
C SER A 92 -1.04 0.80 16.26
N TYR A 93 -1.93 1.18 15.33
CA TYR A 93 -2.76 2.39 15.46
C TYR A 93 -4.10 2.14 16.17
N GLU A 94 -4.73 0.99 15.92
CA GLU A 94 -6.08 0.69 16.42
C GLU A 94 -6.07 -0.27 17.62
N GLY A 95 -4.92 -0.93 17.89
CA GLY A 95 -4.76 -1.78 19.06
C GLY A 95 -5.41 -3.16 18.93
N TYR A 96 -5.88 -3.56 17.75
CA TYR A 96 -6.43 -4.90 17.47
C TYR A 96 -5.98 -5.43 16.12
N TRP A 97 -6.06 -6.75 15.94
CA TRP A 97 -5.81 -7.38 14.64
C TRP A 97 -7.06 -7.34 13.77
N PRO A 98 -6.93 -7.16 12.45
CA PRO A 98 -8.07 -7.18 11.56
C PRO A 98 -8.78 -8.53 11.58
N ASN A 99 -10.09 -8.52 11.33
CA ASN A 99 -10.96 -9.70 11.36
C ASN A 99 -11.89 -9.73 10.14
N GLY A 100 -11.71 -10.74 9.27
CA GLY A 100 -12.50 -10.94 8.06
C GLY A 100 -13.99 -11.17 8.29
N GLU A 101 -14.37 -11.77 9.43
CA GLU A 101 -15.74 -12.17 9.75
C GLU A 101 -16.63 -11.01 10.20
N LYS A 102 -16.04 -9.85 10.52
CA LYS A 102 -16.76 -8.66 11.00
C LYS A 102 -16.89 -7.61 9.89
N LYS A 103 -18.07 -7.01 9.78
CA LYS A 103 -18.37 -5.95 8.82
C LYS A 103 -17.42 -4.75 8.93
N ASP A 104 -17.01 -4.40 10.14
CA ASP A 104 -16.06 -3.32 10.47
C ASP A 104 -14.72 -3.88 10.97
N GLY A 105 -14.41 -5.14 10.64
CA GLY A 105 -13.27 -5.84 11.19
C GLY A 105 -11.90 -5.32 10.72
N TRP A 106 -11.85 -4.35 9.81
CA TRP A 106 -10.60 -3.73 9.38
C TRP A 106 -10.76 -2.24 9.03
N THR A 107 -11.15 -1.44 10.03
CA THR A 107 -11.41 0.00 9.91
C THR A 107 -10.30 0.77 9.21
N TYR A 108 -9.04 0.57 9.62
CA TYR A 108 -7.88 1.23 9.01
C TYR A 108 -7.86 1.03 7.50
N MET A 109 -7.88 -0.23 7.04
CA MET A 109 -7.77 -0.53 5.63
C MET A 109 -8.99 -0.03 4.84
N THR A 110 -10.21 -0.20 5.36
CA THR A 110 -11.42 0.34 4.73
C THR A 110 -11.33 1.85 4.51
N LYS A 111 -10.76 2.58 5.48
CA LYS A 111 -10.57 4.04 5.38
C LYS A 111 -9.53 4.43 4.32
N TYR A 112 -8.42 3.71 4.24
CA TYR A 112 -7.27 4.09 3.42
C TYR A 112 -7.19 3.37 2.06
N PHE A 113 -8.02 2.36 1.79
CA PHE A 113 -7.97 1.55 0.57
C PHE A 113 -7.95 2.37 -0.73
N ASN A 114 -8.76 3.43 -0.80
CA ASN A 114 -8.83 4.30 -1.98
C ASN A 114 -7.70 5.31 -2.10
N HIS A 115 -6.86 5.46 -1.06
CA HIS A 115 -5.68 6.32 -1.13
C HIS A 115 -4.50 5.63 -1.81
N TYR A 116 -4.50 4.30 -1.91
CA TYR A 116 -3.45 3.56 -2.63
C TYR A 116 -3.56 3.79 -4.14
N VAL A 117 -2.56 4.47 -4.68
CA VAL A 117 -2.39 4.69 -6.12
C VAL A 117 -1.62 3.50 -6.70
N LEU A 118 -2.36 2.50 -7.18
CA LEU A 118 -1.80 1.23 -7.66
C LEU A 118 -2.01 1.06 -9.16
N HIS A 119 -1.05 0.43 -9.83
CA HIS A 119 -1.24 -0.04 -11.20
C HIS A 119 -2.51 -0.92 -11.30
N PRO A 120 -3.31 -0.83 -12.38
CA PRO A 120 -4.59 -1.54 -12.46
C PRO A 120 -4.49 -3.06 -12.21
N LYS A 121 -3.46 -3.72 -12.74
CA LYS A 121 -3.20 -5.15 -12.47
C LYS A 121 -2.92 -5.44 -11.00
N THR A 122 -2.09 -4.60 -10.37
CA THR A 122 -1.79 -4.69 -8.94
C THR A 122 -3.03 -4.47 -8.10
N ARG A 123 -3.89 -3.50 -8.46
CA ARG A 123 -5.17 -3.26 -7.78
C ARG A 123 -6.08 -4.49 -7.83
N ILE A 124 -6.16 -5.17 -8.97
CA ILE A 124 -6.93 -6.41 -9.12
C ILE A 124 -6.33 -7.54 -8.27
N LYS A 125 -5.00 -7.76 -8.36
CA LYS A 125 -4.29 -8.78 -7.56
C LYS A 125 -4.49 -8.57 -6.06
N PHE A 126 -4.32 -7.32 -5.60
CA PHE A 126 -4.48 -6.97 -4.19
C PHE A 126 -5.92 -7.10 -3.71
N GLY A 127 -6.89 -6.67 -4.53
CA GLY A 127 -8.31 -6.88 -4.24
C GLY A 127 -8.68 -8.36 -4.15
N ALA A 128 -8.18 -9.19 -5.06
CA ALA A 128 -8.37 -10.63 -5.05
C ALA A 128 -7.75 -11.28 -3.80
N LEU A 129 -6.55 -10.85 -3.39
CA LEU A 129 -5.89 -11.30 -2.17
C LEU A 129 -6.74 -11.01 -0.92
N LEU A 130 -7.21 -9.77 -0.78
CA LEU A 130 -8.09 -9.38 0.33
C LEU A 130 -9.39 -10.19 0.33
N CYS A 131 -10.03 -10.35 -0.84
CA CYS A 131 -11.22 -11.18 -0.98
C CYS A 131 -10.95 -12.63 -0.57
N GLY A 132 -9.84 -13.22 -1.03
CA GLY A 132 -9.48 -14.60 -0.76
C GLY A 132 -9.18 -14.89 0.72
N LEU A 133 -8.71 -13.87 1.44
CA LEU A 133 -8.47 -13.94 2.88
C LEU A 133 -9.71 -13.61 3.73
N GLY A 134 -10.88 -13.42 3.10
CA GLY A 134 -12.13 -13.09 3.79
C GLY A 134 -12.27 -11.63 4.19
N TYR A 135 -11.46 -10.72 3.64
CA TYR A 135 -11.52 -9.28 3.90
C TYR A 135 -12.34 -8.51 2.84
N THR A 136 -13.43 -9.08 2.35
CA THR A 136 -14.27 -8.46 1.32
C THR A 136 -14.90 -7.14 1.75
N GLN A 137 -15.14 -6.95 3.05
CA GLN A 137 -15.64 -5.72 3.66
C GLN A 137 -14.69 -4.51 3.51
N VAL A 138 -13.40 -4.76 3.22
CA VAL A 138 -12.42 -3.71 2.93
C VAL A 138 -12.61 -3.15 1.52
N LEU A 139 -13.03 -4.01 0.60
CA LEU A 139 -13.13 -3.65 -0.81
C LEU A 139 -14.34 -2.73 -0.99
N PRO A 140 -14.20 -1.63 -1.76
CA PRO A 140 -15.35 -0.86 -2.18
C PRO A 140 -16.30 -1.77 -2.99
N ASN A 141 -17.56 -1.34 -3.17
CA ASN A 141 -18.68 -2.08 -3.80
C ASN A 141 -18.44 -2.58 -5.25
N GLU A 142 -17.20 -2.72 -5.71
CA GLU A 142 -16.77 -2.82 -7.09
C GLU A 142 -15.68 -3.87 -7.34
N PHE A 143 -15.14 -4.56 -6.33
CA PHE A 143 -14.27 -5.71 -6.65
C PHE A 143 -15.11 -6.86 -7.21
N ASP A 144 -14.87 -7.18 -8.47
CA ASP A 144 -15.52 -8.27 -9.16
C ASP A 144 -14.45 -9.21 -9.72
N TRP A 145 -14.52 -10.49 -9.36
CA TRP A 145 -13.64 -11.54 -9.90
C TRP A 145 -13.64 -11.61 -11.43
N THR A 146 -14.67 -11.09 -12.12
CA THR A 146 -14.67 -11.00 -13.58
C THR A 146 -13.61 -10.04 -14.15
N GLN A 147 -13.13 -9.08 -13.34
CA GLN A 147 -12.07 -8.14 -13.74
C GLN A 147 -10.77 -8.86 -14.12
N ILE A 148 -10.51 -10.04 -13.56
CA ILE A 148 -9.33 -10.86 -13.88
C ILE A 148 -9.37 -11.34 -15.34
N TYR A 149 -10.57 -11.53 -15.90
CA TYR A 149 -10.76 -11.99 -17.28
C TYR A 149 -10.90 -10.83 -18.28
N ARG A 150 -11.28 -9.64 -17.81
CA ARG A 150 -11.45 -8.43 -18.64
C ARG A 150 -10.19 -7.57 -18.73
N SER A 151 -9.20 -7.82 -17.87
CA SER A 151 -7.93 -7.09 -17.83
C SER A 151 -6.82 -7.82 -18.57
N ASP A 152 -5.75 -7.09 -18.86
CA ASP A 152 -4.52 -7.56 -19.52
C ASP A 152 -3.58 -8.33 -18.57
N ILE A 153 -4.12 -8.97 -17.53
CA ILE A 153 -3.36 -9.84 -16.61
C ILE A 153 -2.75 -11.03 -17.39
N SER A 154 -1.57 -11.50 -16.96
CA SER A 154 -0.88 -12.63 -17.58
C SER A 154 -1.67 -13.95 -17.41
N SER A 155 -1.40 -14.95 -18.26
CA SER A 155 -1.99 -16.30 -18.09
C SER A 155 -1.65 -16.91 -16.73
N ASP A 156 -0.40 -16.73 -16.30
CA ASP A 156 0.13 -17.34 -15.09
C ASP A 156 -0.51 -16.72 -13.85
N ASP A 157 -0.64 -15.38 -13.82
CA ASP A 157 -1.32 -14.70 -12.73
C ASP A 157 -2.82 -15.00 -12.71
N ARG A 158 -3.47 -15.14 -13.87
CA ARG A 158 -4.87 -15.61 -13.92
C ARG A 158 -5.01 -16.99 -13.27
N MET A 159 -4.07 -17.90 -13.50
CA MET A 159 -4.10 -19.23 -12.89
C MET A 159 -3.92 -19.16 -11.37
N LYS A 160 -2.97 -18.37 -10.88
CA LYS A 160 -2.78 -18.13 -9.42
C LYS A 160 -4.04 -17.54 -8.78
N LEU A 161 -4.64 -16.52 -9.40
CA LEU A 161 -5.84 -15.86 -8.88
C LEU A 161 -7.08 -16.76 -8.92
N ALA A 162 -7.18 -17.65 -9.93
CA ALA A 162 -8.23 -18.66 -9.97
C ALA A 162 -8.09 -19.69 -8.84
N GLN A 163 -6.86 -20.12 -8.52
CA GLN A 163 -6.59 -20.99 -7.37
C GLN A 163 -6.95 -20.28 -6.05
N LEU A 164 -6.55 -19.02 -5.89
CA LEU A 164 -6.91 -18.22 -4.72
C LEU A 164 -8.44 -18.09 -4.56
N LYS A 165 -9.17 -17.84 -5.66
CA LYS A 165 -10.64 -17.80 -5.65
C LYS A 165 -11.24 -19.13 -5.19
N ALA A 166 -10.67 -20.25 -5.60
CA ALA A 166 -11.15 -21.57 -5.19
C ALA A 166 -10.95 -21.83 -3.69
N LEU A 167 -9.89 -21.28 -3.08
CA LEU A 167 -9.62 -21.37 -1.65
C LEU A 167 -10.51 -20.43 -0.80
N ALA A 168 -11.08 -19.41 -1.42
CA ALA A 168 -11.93 -18.42 -0.77
C ALA A 168 -13.38 -18.89 -0.54
N ASN A 169 -13.80 -19.98 -1.20
CA ASN A 169 -15.13 -20.59 -1.08
C ASN A 169 -15.08 -21.84 -0.21
#